data_AF-A0A2D6FNF8-F1
#
_entry.id   AF-A0A2D6FNF8-F1
#
_cell.length_a   1.000
_cell.length_b   1.000
_cell.length_c   1.000
_cell.angle_alpha   90.00
_cell.angle_beta   90.00
_cell.angle_gamma   90.00
#
_symmetry.space_group_name_H-M   'P 1'
#
loop_
_entity.id
_entity.type
_entity.pdbx_description
1 polymer ?
#
loop_
_entity_poly.entity_id
_entity_poly.type
_entity_poly.pdbx_seq_one_letter_code
_entity_poly.pdbx_strand_id
1 'polypeptide(L)'
;SSPSHIVTKRDISYDVHPAKGTYQSAVTATNSATRKNYNIPVKENIEQTDLDMLVDAIGDTDPTNDDRNDSFAGYYNALFGDVYLMVNCTIVNPGKWVDASLNPIEVGSIIEFDENNMHPDTPMGFNSDDWDGLKFIITDTVRSPGKLSIKARSV
;
A
#
# COMPACT_ATOMS: atom_id res chain seq x y z
N SER A 1 -3.80 7.88 -8.21
CA SER A 1 -2.74 8.38 -7.31
C SER A 1 -1.68 9.07 -8.16
N SER A 2 -1.15 10.22 -7.73
CA SER A 2 0.02 10.82 -8.39
C SER A 2 1.25 9.95 -8.06
N PRO A 3 2.16 9.69 -9.02
CA PRO A 3 3.40 8.93 -8.79
C PRO A 3 4.31 9.51 -7.68
N SER A 4 4.03 10.72 -7.20
CA SER A 4 4.83 11.42 -6.18
C SER A 4 4.74 10.86 -4.76
N HIS A 5 3.95 9.81 -4.51
CA HIS A 5 3.82 9.18 -3.18
C HIS A 5 4.35 7.73 -3.12
N ILE A 6 4.89 7.20 -4.21
CA ILE A 6 5.49 5.85 -4.20
C ILE A 6 6.97 5.96 -3.82
N VAL A 7 7.43 5.10 -2.93
CA VAL A 7 8.82 4.98 -2.50
C VAL A 7 9.29 3.59 -2.87
N THR A 8 10.07 3.51 -3.94
CA THR A 8 10.51 2.21 -4.50
C THR A 8 11.95 1.88 -4.19
N LYS A 9 12.66 2.83 -3.58
CA LYS A 9 14.01 2.65 -3.06
C LYS A 9 14.13 3.37 -1.73
N ARG A 10 14.74 2.73 -0.75
CA ARG A 10 15.08 3.35 0.53
C ARG A 10 16.53 3.04 0.90
N ASP A 11 17.29 4.10 1.17
CA ASP A 11 18.64 3.99 1.73
C ASP A 11 18.51 4.18 3.25
N ILE A 12 18.78 3.11 4.00
CA ILE A 12 18.50 3.00 5.44
C ILE A 12 19.83 2.95 6.19
N SER A 13 20.11 3.94 7.04
CA SER A 13 21.21 3.92 8.00
C SER A 13 20.68 3.50 9.37
N TYR A 14 21.35 2.57 10.05
CA TYR A 14 20.89 2.04 11.33
C TYR A 14 22.07 1.61 12.21
N ASP A 15 21.77 1.21 13.44
CA ASP A 15 22.77 0.81 14.43
C ASP A 15 23.76 1.96 14.75
N VAL A 16 23.33 2.88 15.62
CA VAL A 16 24.12 4.05 16.01
C VAL A 16 25.30 3.62 16.88
N HIS A 17 26.51 3.95 16.44
CA HIS A 17 27.73 3.69 17.19
C HIS A 17 27.70 4.44 18.54
N PRO A 18 27.74 3.75 19.69
CA PRO A 18 27.43 4.33 21.00
C PRO A 18 28.39 5.45 21.43
N ALA A 19 29.66 5.39 21.01
CA ALA A 19 30.66 6.42 21.34
C ALA A 19 30.85 7.52 20.28
N LYS A 20 30.38 7.31 19.04
CA LYS A 20 30.66 8.22 17.91
C LYS A 20 29.42 8.96 17.43
N GLY A 21 28.22 8.48 17.76
CA GLY A 21 26.96 9.07 17.30
C GLY A 21 26.74 8.94 15.79
N THR A 22 27.45 8.03 15.12
CA THR A 22 27.36 7.78 13.68
C THR A 22 26.77 6.40 13.44
N TYR A 23 26.00 6.23 12.35
CA TYR A 23 25.55 4.93 11.91
C TYR A 23 26.72 4.04 11.50
N GLN A 24 26.71 2.78 11.95
CA GLN A 24 27.74 1.80 11.58
C GLN A 24 27.24 0.75 10.59
N SER A 25 25.93 0.71 10.34
CA SER A 25 25.30 -0.22 9.39
C SER A 25 24.40 0.54 8.42
N ALA A 26 24.30 0.03 7.18
CA ALA A 26 23.42 0.57 6.16
C ALA A 26 22.90 -0.51 5.22
N VAL A 27 21.66 -0.37 4.76
CA VAL A 27 21.02 -1.23 3.76
C VAL A 27 20.31 -0.36 2.73
N THR A 28 20.46 -0.73 1.47
CA THR A 28 19.68 -0.15 0.37
C THR A 28 18.63 -1.16 -0.06
N ALA A 29 17.37 -0.90 0.29
CA ALA A 29 16.22 -1.70 -0.15
C ALA A 29 15.63 -1.13 -1.44
N THR A 30 15.51 -1.94 -2.49
CA THR A 30 15.02 -1.52 -3.81
C THR A 30 13.98 -2.49 -4.35
N ASN A 31 12.74 -2.02 -4.51
CA ASN A 31 11.69 -2.77 -5.19
C ASN A 31 11.90 -2.71 -6.71
N SER A 32 12.69 -3.64 -7.23
CA SER A 32 13.06 -3.68 -8.65
C SER A 32 11.86 -4.00 -9.55
N ALA A 33 10.89 -4.78 -9.05
CA ALA A 33 9.69 -5.16 -9.77
C ALA A 33 8.81 -3.94 -10.09
N THR A 34 8.41 -3.17 -9.08
CA THR A 34 7.62 -1.94 -9.27
C THR A 34 8.34 -0.97 -10.20
N ARG A 35 9.65 -0.79 -10.00
CA ARG A 35 10.44 0.13 -10.83
C ARG A 35 10.44 -0.27 -12.30
N LYS A 36 10.50 -1.57 -12.60
CA LYS A 36 10.35 -2.09 -13.96
C LYS A 36 8.93 -1.89 -14.49
N ASN A 37 7.91 -2.22 -13.70
CA ASN A 37 6.50 -2.17 -14.11
C ASN A 37 6.07 -0.74 -14.52
N TYR A 38 6.53 0.27 -13.78
CA TYR A 38 6.17 1.67 -14.04
C TYR A 38 7.31 2.50 -14.63
N ASN A 39 8.37 1.86 -15.11
CA ASN A 39 9.54 2.49 -15.74
C ASN A 39 10.13 3.66 -14.91
N ILE A 40 10.31 3.44 -13.60
CA ILE A 40 10.75 4.47 -12.64
C ILE A 40 12.27 4.70 -12.80
N PRO A 41 12.72 5.92 -13.18
CA PRO A 41 14.12 6.24 -13.37
C PRO A 41 14.95 6.09 -12.09
N VAL A 42 16.21 5.68 -12.22
CA VAL A 42 17.14 5.36 -11.10
C VAL A 42 17.25 6.45 -10.05
N LYS A 43 17.01 7.72 -10.42
CA LYS A 43 17.12 8.90 -9.54
C LYS A 43 15.81 9.35 -8.90
N GLU A 44 14.71 8.63 -9.14
CA GLU A 44 13.37 8.96 -8.63
C GLU A 44 12.90 7.95 -7.57
N ASN A 45 11.97 8.40 -6.72
CA ASN A 45 11.30 7.58 -5.70
C ASN A 45 12.26 6.91 -4.73
N ILE A 46 13.30 7.66 -4.33
CA ILE A 46 14.30 7.28 -3.34
C ILE A 46 14.02 8.06 -2.05
N GLU A 47 13.98 7.35 -0.94
CA GLU A 47 13.91 7.95 0.39
C GLU A 47 15.17 7.60 1.18
N GLN A 48 15.67 8.54 1.98
CA GLN A 48 16.75 8.28 2.93
C GLN A 48 16.15 8.25 4.33
N THR A 49 16.52 7.23 5.11
CA THR A 49 16.00 7.07 6.46
C THR A 49 17.08 6.65 7.43
N ASP A 50 17.08 7.33 8.56
CA ASP A 50 18.06 7.21 9.62
C ASP A 50 17.32 6.66 10.87
N LEU A 51 17.74 5.48 11.35
CA LEU A 51 17.08 4.73 12.41
C LEU A 51 17.94 4.69 13.67
N ASP A 52 17.68 5.60 14.60
CA ASP A 52 18.50 5.79 15.81
C ASP A 52 18.50 4.60 16.78
N MET A 53 17.38 3.88 16.85
CA MET A 53 17.15 2.83 17.86
C MET A 53 17.14 1.41 17.30
N LEU A 54 17.03 1.26 15.97
CA LEU A 54 16.93 -0.06 15.35
C LEU A 54 18.34 -0.58 15.05
N VAL A 55 18.63 -1.81 15.47
CA VAL A 55 19.95 -2.46 15.30
C VAL A 55 19.87 -3.73 14.44
N ASP A 56 18.66 -4.26 14.21
CA ASP A 56 18.40 -5.49 13.46
C ASP A 56 16.96 -5.45 12.88
N ALA A 57 16.57 -6.46 12.11
CA ALA A 57 15.26 -6.55 11.44
C ALA A 57 14.99 -5.42 10.44
N ILE A 58 16.02 -5.01 9.71
CA ILE A 58 15.91 -3.94 8.71
C ILE A 58 15.20 -4.44 7.45
N GLY A 59 15.44 -5.71 7.08
CA GLY A 59 14.88 -6.36 5.89
C GLY A 59 15.93 -6.60 4.81
N ASP A 60 15.49 -7.17 3.69
CA ASP A 60 16.36 -7.45 2.55
C ASP A 60 16.57 -6.21 1.65
N THR A 61 17.63 -6.25 0.87
CA THR A 61 17.87 -5.40 -0.29
C THR A 61 16.76 -5.47 -1.34
N ASP A 62 16.02 -6.57 -1.43
CA ASP A 62 14.76 -6.67 -2.19
C ASP A 62 13.56 -6.90 -1.24
N PRO A 63 12.83 -5.82 -0.88
CA PRO A 63 11.78 -5.91 0.13
C PRO A 63 10.46 -6.47 -0.42
N THR A 64 10.38 -6.93 -1.68
CA THR A 64 9.11 -7.47 -2.25
C THR A 64 8.71 -8.81 -1.65
N ASN A 65 9.67 -9.57 -1.13
CA ASN A 65 9.43 -10.90 -0.54
C ASN A 65 9.48 -10.88 1.00
N ASP A 66 9.77 -9.72 1.60
CA ASP A 66 9.77 -9.58 3.06
C ASP A 66 8.34 -9.62 3.60
N ASP A 67 8.15 -10.26 4.75
CA ASP A 67 6.90 -10.13 5.49
C ASP A 67 6.81 -8.69 6.03
N ARG A 68 5.65 -8.06 5.78
CA ARG A 68 5.34 -6.71 6.23
C ARG A 68 5.45 -6.53 7.75
N ASN A 69 5.39 -7.61 8.52
CA ASN A 69 5.45 -7.60 9.98
C ASN A 69 6.84 -7.95 10.54
N ASP A 70 7.77 -8.37 9.68
CA ASP A 70 9.07 -8.90 10.12
C ASP A 70 10.19 -7.87 10.00
N SER A 71 10.08 -6.91 9.08
CA SER A 71 11.14 -5.96 8.81
C SER A 71 10.66 -4.54 8.53
N PHE A 72 11.53 -3.57 8.81
CA PHE A 72 11.26 -2.17 8.51
C PHE A 72 11.08 -1.92 7.00
N ALA A 73 11.98 -2.45 6.18
CA ALA A 73 11.92 -2.31 4.73
C ALA A 73 10.68 -2.99 4.14
N GLY A 74 10.34 -4.19 4.62
CA GLY A 74 9.13 -4.92 4.23
C GLY A 74 7.85 -4.15 4.57
N TYR A 75 7.75 -3.62 5.79
CA TYR A 75 6.60 -2.81 6.22
C TYR A 75 6.38 -1.59 5.31
N TYR A 76 7.42 -0.80 5.07
CA TYR A 76 7.30 0.41 4.25
C TYR A 76 7.10 0.10 2.77
N ASN A 77 7.72 -0.97 2.25
CA ASN A 77 7.46 -1.45 0.89
C ASN A 77 5.99 -1.88 0.73
N ALA A 78 5.38 -2.53 1.72
CA ALA A 78 3.97 -2.90 1.70
C ALA A 78 3.00 -1.70 1.80
N LEU A 79 3.47 -0.50 2.15
CA LEU A 79 2.66 0.71 2.23
C LEU A 79 2.83 1.65 1.03
N PHE A 80 4.06 1.77 0.53
CA PHE A 80 4.44 2.79 -0.46
C PHE A 80 5.27 2.23 -1.63
N GLY A 81 5.60 0.94 -1.60
CA GLY A 81 6.47 0.28 -2.58
C GLY A 81 5.82 0.00 -3.92
N ASP A 82 4.51 0.25 -4.05
CA ASP A 82 3.75 0.03 -5.29
C ASP A 82 2.66 1.10 -5.49
N VAL A 83 2.06 1.09 -6.67
CA VAL A 83 0.90 1.90 -7.03
C VAL A 83 -0.36 1.15 -6.59
N TYR A 84 -1.06 1.72 -5.62
CA TYR A 84 -2.35 1.20 -5.16
C TYR A 84 -3.53 1.85 -5.89
N LEU A 85 -4.54 1.05 -6.19
CA LEU A 85 -5.81 1.50 -6.73
C LEU A 85 -6.64 2.15 -5.62
N MET A 86 -7.20 3.31 -5.91
CA MET A 86 -8.10 4.04 -5.01
C MET A 86 -9.47 4.14 -5.67
N VAL A 87 -10.49 3.61 -5.01
CA VAL A 87 -11.88 3.65 -5.47
C VAL A 87 -12.67 4.60 -4.58
N ASN A 88 -13.48 5.47 -5.20
CA ASN A 88 -14.48 6.28 -4.51
C ASN A 88 -15.85 5.93 -5.09
N CYS A 89 -16.78 5.48 -4.25
CA CYS A 89 -18.11 5.11 -4.70
C CYS A 89 -19.19 5.41 -3.65
N THR A 90 -20.44 5.44 -4.11
CA THR A 90 -21.62 5.58 -3.26
C THR A 90 -22.46 4.32 -3.33
N ILE A 91 -22.66 3.67 -2.19
CA ILE A 91 -23.51 2.50 -2.03
C ILE A 91 -24.93 2.95 -1.77
N VAL A 92 -25.80 2.75 -2.76
CA VAL A 92 -27.22 3.13 -2.71
C VAL A 92 -28.12 2.01 -2.18
N ASN A 93 -27.68 0.75 -2.21
CA ASN A 93 -28.42 -0.39 -1.68
C ASN A 93 -28.10 -0.56 -0.18
N PRO A 94 -29.04 -0.34 0.75
CA PRO A 94 -28.79 -0.47 2.19
C PRO A 94 -28.37 -1.89 2.61
N GLY A 95 -28.78 -2.92 1.87
CA GLY A 95 -28.37 -4.30 2.12
C GLY A 95 -26.88 -4.56 1.88
N LYS A 96 -26.17 -3.61 1.27
CA LYS A 96 -24.71 -3.64 1.07
C LYS A 96 -23.96 -2.74 2.05
N TRP A 97 -24.65 -2.17 3.05
CA TRP A 97 -24.01 -1.38 4.11
C TRP A 97 -23.51 -2.24 5.27
N VAL A 98 -23.67 -3.55 5.16
CA VAL A 98 -23.34 -4.54 6.18
C VAL A 98 -22.59 -5.72 5.56
N ASP A 99 -21.82 -6.42 6.38
CA ASP A 99 -21.21 -7.70 6.03
C ASP A 99 -22.24 -8.86 6.08
N ALA A 100 -21.78 -10.08 5.82
CA ALA A 100 -22.61 -11.28 5.87
C ALA A 100 -23.21 -11.59 7.26
N SER A 101 -22.60 -11.04 8.32
CA SER A 101 -23.07 -11.16 9.71
C SER A 101 -23.95 -9.98 10.15
N LEU A 102 -24.35 -9.12 9.21
CA LEU A 102 -25.12 -7.89 9.45
C LEU A 102 -24.38 -6.82 10.27
N ASN A 103 -23.06 -6.91 10.38
CA ASN A 103 -22.28 -5.84 10.98
C ASN A 103 -22.08 -4.72 9.95
N PRO A 104 -22.20 -3.44 10.35
CA PRO A 104 -21.93 -2.32 9.46
C PRO A 104 -20.54 -2.41 8.84
N ILE A 105 -20.43 -2.10 7.54
CA ILE A 105 -19.12 -1.84 6.94
C ILE A 105 -18.62 -0.47 7.42
N GLU A 106 -17.35 -0.40 7.78
CA GLU A 106 -16.70 0.76 8.38
C GLU A 106 -15.27 0.92 7.84
N VAL A 107 -14.59 1.98 8.28
CA VAL A 107 -13.15 2.14 8.01
C VAL A 107 -12.41 0.91 8.58
N GLY A 108 -11.56 0.31 7.75
CA GLY A 108 -10.85 -0.92 8.06
C GLY A 108 -11.53 -2.20 7.57
N SER A 109 -12.80 -2.16 7.14
CA SER A 109 -13.44 -3.32 6.51
C SER A 109 -12.77 -3.66 5.18
N ILE A 110 -12.54 -4.94 4.93
CA ILE A 110 -12.07 -5.46 3.64
C ILE A 110 -13.29 -5.76 2.78
N ILE A 111 -13.30 -5.23 1.57
CA ILE A 111 -14.34 -5.43 0.58
C ILE A 111 -13.72 -5.93 -0.72
N GLU A 112 -14.58 -6.56 -1.51
CA GLU A 112 -14.32 -6.97 -2.88
C GLU A 112 -15.49 -6.47 -3.71
N PHE A 113 -15.21 -6.12 -4.96
CA PHE A 113 -16.24 -5.74 -5.90
C PHE A 113 -16.56 -6.92 -6.83
N ASP A 114 -17.81 -6.97 -7.29
CA ASP A 114 -18.25 -8.04 -8.20
C ASP A 114 -17.57 -7.92 -9.58
N GLU A 115 -16.62 -8.81 -9.84
CA GLU A 115 -15.84 -8.93 -11.07
C GLU A 115 -16.71 -9.07 -12.33
N ASN A 116 -17.88 -9.68 -12.22
CA ASN A 116 -18.76 -9.94 -13.37
C ASN A 116 -19.57 -8.71 -13.79
N ASN A 117 -19.56 -7.66 -12.99
CA ASN A 117 -20.41 -6.48 -13.15
C ASN A 117 -19.66 -5.17 -12.87
N MET A 118 -18.33 -5.22 -12.75
CA MET A 118 -17.47 -4.04 -12.68
C MET A 118 -16.89 -3.72 -14.07
N HIS A 119 -17.27 -2.57 -14.60
CA HIS A 119 -16.81 -2.08 -15.90
C HIS A 119 -16.17 -0.68 -15.87
N PRO A 120 -15.23 -0.35 -14.97
CA PRO A 120 -14.42 0.85 -15.17
C PRO A 120 -13.36 0.61 -16.25
N ASP A 121 -13.15 1.61 -17.11
CA ASP A 121 -12.02 1.61 -18.04
C ASP A 121 -10.70 1.65 -17.26
N THR A 122 -9.81 0.74 -17.61
CA THR A 122 -8.53 0.44 -16.97
C THR A 122 -7.75 1.65 -16.42
N PRO A 123 -7.68 1.87 -15.10
CA PRO A 123 -6.65 2.73 -14.55
C PRO A 123 -5.32 1.98 -14.60
N MET A 124 -4.36 2.43 -15.42
CA MET A 124 -2.97 1.94 -15.44
C MET A 124 -2.78 0.45 -15.77
N GLY A 125 -3.69 -0.16 -16.55
CA GLY A 125 -3.54 -1.52 -17.06
C GLY A 125 -4.40 -2.59 -16.38
N PHE A 126 -5.24 -2.24 -15.40
CA PHE A 126 -6.19 -3.16 -14.76
C PHE A 126 -7.54 -3.18 -15.49
N ASN A 127 -7.85 -4.21 -16.29
CA ASN A 127 -9.12 -4.36 -17.03
C ASN A 127 -10.16 -5.13 -16.23
N SER A 128 -11.35 -5.35 -16.81
CA SER A 128 -12.44 -6.10 -16.16
C SER A 128 -12.00 -7.50 -15.71
N ASP A 129 -11.07 -8.13 -16.42
CA ASP A 129 -10.51 -9.44 -16.09
C ASP A 129 -9.49 -9.33 -14.93
N ASP A 130 -9.00 -8.13 -14.62
CA ASP A 130 -8.04 -7.84 -13.54
C ASP A 130 -8.72 -7.42 -12.22
N TRP A 131 -10.06 -7.37 -12.15
CA TRP A 131 -10.78 -7.14 -10.88
C TRP A 131 -10.98 -8.41 -10.03
N ASP A 132 -10.75 -9.59 -10.62
CA ASP A 132 -10.81 -10.89 -9.93
C ASP A 132 -9.80 -10.94 -8.77
N GLY A 133 -10.29 -11.26 -7.58
CA GLY A 133 -9.48 -11.40 -6.37
C GLY A 133 -8.91 -10.09 -5.81
N LEU A 134 -9.26 -8.93 -6.36
CA LEU A 134 -8.81 -7.64 -5.83
C LEU A 134 -9.54 -7.28 -4.54
N LYS A 135 -8.76 -7.18 -3.47
CA LYS A 135 -9.24 -6.76 -2.16
C LYS A 135 -8.97 -5.30 -1.95
N PHE A 136 -9.92 -4.63 -1.31
CA PHE A 136 -9.81 -3.23 -0.94
C PHE A 136 -10.11 -3.03 0.54
N ILE A 137 -9.35 -2.17 1.20
CA ILE A 137 -9.65 -1.71 2.55
C ILE A 137 -10.36 -0.36 2.49
N ILE A 138 -11.47 -0.24 3.21
CA ILE A 138 -12.17 1.04 3.36
C ILE A 138 -11.30 1.98 4.22
N THR A 139 -11.04 3.17 3.70
CA THR A 139 -10.21 4.21 4.34
C THR A 139 -11.02 5.41 4.81
N ASP A 140 -12.23 5.59 4.27
CA ASP A 140 -13.12 6.70 4.61
C ASP A 140 -14.57 6.29 4.39
N THR A 141 -15.49 6.77 5.23
CA THR A 141 -16.93 6.56 5.10
C THR A 141 -17.70 7.82 5.44
N VAL A 142 -18.71 8.14 4.64
CA VAL A 142 -19.66 9.23 4.88
C VAL A 142 -21.08 8.71 4.77
N ARG A 143 -21.83 8.76 5.88
CA ARG A 143 -23.23 8.31 5.94
C ARG A 143 -24.18 9.48 5.72
N SER A 144 -25.22 9.23 4.93
CA SER A 144 -26.35 10.15 4.72
C SER A 144 -27.63 9.34 4.56
N PRO A 145 -28.82 9.92 4.76
CA PRO A 145 -30.07 9.20 4.56
C PRO A 145 -30.14 8.55 3.16
N GLY A 146 -30.25 7.23 3.12
CA GLY A 146 -30.31 6.44 1.88
C GLY A 146 -28.99 6.30 1.11
N LYS A 147 -27.85 6.78 1.63
CA LYS A 147 -26.55 6.70 0.94
C LYS A 147 -25.39 6.45 1.90
N LEU A 148 -24.46 5.60 1.50
CA LEU A 148 -23.16 5.44 2.13
C LEU A 148 -22.07 5.70 1.08
N SER A 149 -21.28 6.75 1.25
CA SER A 149 -20.11 6.99 0.38
C SER A 149 -18.87 6.43 1.04
N ILE A 150 -18.03 5.75 0.27
CA ILE A 150 -16.79 5.15 0.77
C ILE A 150 -15.61 5.54 -0.11
N LYS A 151 -14.43 5.60 0.49
CA LYS A 151 -13.15 5.52 -0.23
C LYS A 151 -12.46 4.24 0.17
N ALA A 152 -11.95 3.49 -0.79
CA ALA A 152 -11.24 2.24 -0.55
C ALA A 152 -9.91 2.21 -1.31
N ARG A 153 -8.92 1.53 -0.75
CA ARG A 153 -7.58 1.35 -1.32
C ARG A 153 -7.30 -0.13 -1.53
N SER A 154 -6.68 -0.53 -2.64
CA SER A 154 -6.25 -1.93 -2.83
C SER A 154 -5.22 -2.37 -1.78
N VAL A 155 -5.17 -3.67 -1.47
CA VAL A 155 -4.29 -4.26 -0.45
C VAL A 155 -3.62 -5.55 -0.90
#